data_AF-A0AAV2IN28-F1
#
_entry.id   AF-A0AAV2IN28-F1
#
_cell.length_a   1.000
_cell.length_b   1.000
_cell.length_c   1.000
_cell.angle_alpha   90.00
_cell.angle_beta   90.00
_cell.angle_gamma   90.00
#
_symmetry.space_group_name_H-M   'P 1'
#
loop_
_entity.id
_entity.type
_entity.pdbx_description
1 polymer ?
#
loop_
_entity_poly.entity_id
_entity_poly.type
_entity_poly.pdbx_seq_one_letter_code
_entity_poly.pdbx_strand_id
1 'polypeptide(L)'
;MLRLSLLVCLVLSAAAFVTSVQHGNWTLVFRGQRDINQAVTDRWLSNNMHDDNPVSPSLAVHCYRLDMVISCPIHFRSHILDKWSNIDKVKFAIYNAGSEVKSIIFNGTRTTRINWFQKSRVLSSSWSSLDNDTGIVDFAFNSRQGPPQKRRFAINTYGGCQGDTTYFEIFDTAYDGCMTTYKLSLETYPRFLYSPFEARVRISAGPTVYKLADIFAVFVQFTAP
;
A
#
# COMPACT_ATOMS: atom_id res chain seq x y z
N MET A 1 34.42 -50.18 15.01
CA MET A 1 32.97 -50.29 14.74
C MET A 1 32.21 -50.20 16.06
N LEU A 2 31.56 -49.07 16.36
CA LEU A 2 30.15 -48.96 16.77
C LEU A 2 29.87 -47.50 17.16
N ARG A 3 28.86 -46.90 16.50
CA ARG A 3 28.22 -45.62 16.82
C ARG A 3 27.15 -45.81 17.91
N LEU A 4 26.69 -44.69 18.49
CA LEU A 4 25.41 -44.36 19.17
C LEU A 4 25.67 -43.77 20.58
N SER A 5 25.08 -42.67 21.04
CA SER A 5 24.07 -41.76 20.49
C SER A 5 24.12 -40.41 21.22
N LEU A 6 23.92 -39.33 20.47
CA LEU A 6 23.52 -38.01 20.97
C LEU A 6 22.15 -38.10 21.66
N LEU A 7 22.01 -37.42 22.81
CA LEU A 7 20.72 -36.88 23.25
C LEU A 7 20.94 -35.41 23.61
N VAL A 8 20.82 -34.52 22.64
CA VAL A 8 20.66 -33.09 22.90
C VAL A 8 19.18 -32.87 23.15
N CYS A 9 18.85 -32.52 24.40
CA CYS A 9 17.50 -32.23 24.85
C CYS A 9 17.00 -30.96 24.15
N LEU A 10 16.13 -31.12 23.15
CA LEU A 10 15.47 -30.03 22.46
C LEU A 10 14.29 -29.56 23.32
N VAL A 11 14.51 -28.54 24.13
CA VAL A 11 13.41 -27.84 24.81
C VAL A 11 12.71 -26.99 23.75
N LEU A 12 11.66 -27.53 23.12
CA LEU A 12 10.73 -26.74 22.33
C LEU A 12 9.92 -25.84 23.28
N SER A 13 10.38 -24.61 23.47
CA SER A 13 9.45 -23.51 23.78
C SER A 13 8.76 -23.11 22.48
N ALA A 14 7.54 -23.59 22.29
CA ALA A 14 6.67 -23.15 21.20
C ALA A 14 6.13 -21.74 21.50
N ALA A 15 7.01 -20.73 21.53
CA ALA A 15 6.60 -19.38 21.25
C ALA A 15 6.53 -19.28 19.72
N ALA A 16 5.32 -19.17 19.17
CA ALA A 16 5.16 -18.79 17.77
C ALA A 16 5.89 -17.45 17.57
N PHE A 17 7.05 -17.48 16.91
CA PHE A 17 7.76 -16.26 16.58
C PHE A 17 6.80 -15.39 15.76
N VAL A 18 6.55 -14.18 16.23
CA VAL A 18 5.84 -13.16 15.46
C VAL A 18 6.71 -12.82 14.27
N THR A 19 6.50 -13.48 13.14
CA THR A 19 7.30 -13.29 11.92
C THR A 19 6.67 -12.19 11.07
N SER A 20 6.91 -10.94 11.45
CA SER A 20 6.61 -9.83 10.54
C SER A 20 7.59 -9.84 9.36
N VAL A 21 7.11 -9.46 8.17
CA VAL A 21 7.95 -9.49 6.96
C VAL A 21 8.87 -8.26 6.94
N GLN A 22 10.18 -8.50 6.94
CA GLN A 22 11.20 -7.44 6.95
C GLN A 22 11.76 -7.15 5.54
N HIS A 23 11.97 -5.87 5.26
CA HIS A 23 12.62 -5.32 4.06
C HIS A 23 13.68 -4.32 4.52
N GLY A 24 14.87 -4.81 4.85
CA GLY A 24 15.92 -3.99 5.47
C GLY A 24 15.50 -3.55 6.88
N ASN A 25 15.49 -2.23 7.12
CA ASN A 25 15.03 -1.62 8.38
C ASN A 25 13.53 -1.28 8.38
N TRP A 26 12.76 -1.79 7.42
CA TRP A 26 11.32 -1.56 7.30
C TRP A 26 10.56 -2.87 7.46
N THR A 27 9.43 -2.81 8.16
CA THR A 27 8.51 -3.93 8.26
C THR A 27 7.32 -3.73 7.32
N LEU A 28 7.08 -4.66 6.40
CA LEU A 28 5.94 -4.63 5.49
C LEU A 28 4.65 -4.92 6.27
N VAL A 29 3.69 -3.98 6.22
CA VAL A 29 2.39 -4.16 6.89
C VAL A 29 1.25 -4.38 5.91
N PHE A 30 1.42 -3.97 4.65
CA PHE A 30 0.42 -4.17 3.61
C PHE A 30 1.05 -4.15 2.22
N ARG A 31 0.53 -4.99 1.31
CA ARG A 31 0.87 -4.97 -0.11
C ARG A 31 -0.41 -5.13 -0.93
N GLY A 32 -0.79 -4.06 -1.63
CA GLY A 32 -1.86 -4.09 -2.63
C GLY A 32 -1.34 -4.62 -3.98
N GLN A 33 -2.17 -5.39 -4.67
CA GLN A 33 -1.88 -5.96 -5.98
C GLN A 33 -2.92 -5.44 -6.97
N ARG A 34 -2.52 -4.93 -8.13
CA ARG A 34 -3.51 -4.56 -9.16
C ARG A 34 -4.16 -5.78 -9.79
N ASP A 35 -5.35 -5.58 -10.35
CA ASP A 35 -6.00 -6.53 -11.26
C ASP A 35 -6.35 -7.92 -10.66
N ILE A 36 -6.68 -7.99 -9.38
CA ILE A 36 -7.07 -9.26 -8.70
C ILE A 36 -8.55 -9.33 -8.29
N ASN A 37 -9.34 -8.34 -8.69
CA ASN A 37 -10.77 -8.18 -8.39
C ASN A 37 -11.11 -8.27 -6.90
N GLN A 38 -10.22 -7.72 -6.06
CA GLN A 38 -10.43 -7.58 -4.62
C GLN A 38 -10.17 -6.13 -4.24
N ALA A 39 -11.01 -5.57 -3.38
CA ALA A 39 -10.83 -4.19 -2.95
C ALA A 39 -9.68 -4.11 -1.92
N VAL A 40 -8.76 -3.17 -2.14
CA VAL A 40 -7.71 -2.80 -1.19
C VAL A 40 -8.31 -2.39 0.13
N THR A 41 -9.38 -1.61 0.09
CA THR A 41 -10.03 -1.05 1.28
C THR A 41 -10.60 -2.15 2.16
N ASP A 42 -11.29 -3.10 1.56
CA ASP A 42 -11.94 -4.21 2.28
C ASP A 42 -10.87 -5.04 2.98
N ARG A 43 -9.74 -5.31 2.30
CA ARG A 43 -8.60 -5.96 2.93
C ARG A 43 -8.02 -5.11 4.04
N TRP A 44 -7.66 -3.85 3.78
CA TRP A 44 -6.99 -2.97 4.75
C TRP A 44 -7.79 -2.84 6.05
N LEU A 45 -9.10 -2.60 5.93
CA LEU A 45 -10.00 -2.36 7.06
C LEU A 45 -10.44 -3.63 7.78
N SER A 46 -10.24 -4.82 7.20
CA SER A 46 -10.53 -6.08 7.89
C SER A 46 -9.87 -6.10 9.27
N ASN A 47 -10.58 -6.69 10.23
CA ASN A 47 -10.14 -6.85 11.62
C ASN A 47 -9.84 -8.32 11.87
N ASN A 48 -8.80 -8.61 12.64
CA ASN A 48 -8.42 -9.98 13.03
C ASN A 48 -8.18 -10.92 11.83
N MET A 49 -7.80 -10.34 10.69
CA MET A 49 -7.46 -11.09 9.48
C MET A 49 -6.07 -10.66 9.04
N HIS A 50 -5.11 -11.56 9.13
CA HIS A 50 -3.71 -11.30 8.82
C HIS A 50 -3.02 -12.55 8.29
N ASP A 51 -1.99 -12.33 7.48
CA ASP A 51 -1.33 -13.39 6.72
C ASP A 51 -0.03 -13.89 7.37
N ASP A 52 0.47 -13.20 8.41
CA ASP A 52 1.83 -13.35 8.92
C ASP A 52 1.95 -13.81 10.40
N ASN A 53 0.83 -14.10 11.08
CA ASN A 53 0.86 -14.55 12.48
C ASN A 53 -0.30 -15.49 12.90
N PRO A 54 -0.12 -16.82 12.83
CA PRO A 54 1.00 -17.49 12.19
C PRO A 54 0.95 -17.25 10.68
N VAL A 55 2.10 -17.33 10.01
CA VAL A 55 2.14 -17.30 8.55
C VAL A 55 1.28 -18.45 8.03
N SER A 56 0.28 -18.13 7.20
CA SER A 56 -0.53 -19.18 6.60
C SER A 56 0.36 -20.07 5.71
N PRO A 57 0.32 -21.40 5.83
CA PRO A 57 1.03 -22.30 4.91
C PRO A 57 0.63 -22.08 3.44
N SER A 58 -0.56 -21.53 3.19
CA SER A 58 -1.05 -21.16 1.86
C SER A 58 -0.59 -19.77 1.39
N LEU A 59 0.01 -18.96 2.26
CA LEU A 59 0.57 -17.67 1.87
C LEU A 59 1.84 -17.93 1.06
N ALA A 60 1.72 -17.84 -0.24
CA ALA A 60 2.86 -17.97 -1.12
C ALA A 60 3.81 -16.79 -0.94
N VAL A 61 5.12 -17.08 -0.97
CA VAL A 61 6.21 -16.10 -0.77
C VAL A 61 6.06 -14.86 -1.65
N HIS A 62 5.50 -15.02 -2.85
CA HIS A 62 5.27 -13.93 -3.80
C HIS A 62 4.27 -12.86 -3.31
N CYS A 63 3.44 -13.17 -2.30
CA CYS A 63 2.50 -12.23 -1.72
C CYS A 63 3.13 -11.17 -0.81
N TYR A 64 4.41 -11.30 -0.47
CA TYR A 64 5.16 -10.28 0.26
C TYR A 64 6.48 -9.88 -0.42
N ARG A 65 6.69 -10.33 -1.67
CA ARG A 65 7.75 -9.85 -2.57
C ARG A 65 7.27 -8.65 -3.39
N LEU A 66 8.22 -7.81 -3.79
CA LEU A 66 7.96 -6.57 -4.52
C LEU A 66 8.44 -6.62 -5.98
N ASP A 67 9.18 -7.67 -6.36
CA ASP A 67 9.86 -7.85 -7.65
C ASP A 67 8.95 -8.29 -8.81
N MET A 68 7.65 -8.51 -8.55
CA MET A 68 6.63 -8.85 -9.56
C MET A 68 6.94 -10.10 -10.40
N VAL A 69 7.81 -11.01 -9.93
CA VAL A 69 8.13 -12.25 -10.67
C VAL A 69 6.90 -13.15 -10.80
N ILE A 70 6.05 -13.19 -9.77
CA ILE A 70 4.78 -13.92 -9.76
C ILE A 70 3.72 -13.02 -9.12
N SER A 71 2.54 -12.93 -9.75
CA SER A 71 1.41 -12.18 -9.20
C SER A 71 0.84 -12.89 -7.97
N CYS A 72 0.50 -12.11 -6.94
CA CYS A 72 -0.20 -12.64 -5.76
C CYS A 72 -1.71 -12.53 -5.96
N PRO A 73 -2.50 -13.60 -5.71
CA PRO A 73 -3.95 -13.55 -5.90
C PRO A 73 -4.68 -12.81 -4.77
N ILE A 74 -3.97 -12.28 -3.76
CA ILE A 74 -4.55 -11.56 -2.63
C ILE A 74 -3.76 -10.29 -2.33
N HIS A 75 -4.33 -9.42 -1.51
CA HIS A 75 -3.57 -8.36 -0.84
C HIS A 75 -2.97 -8.91 0.45
N PHE A 76 -1.65 -8.77 0.62
CA PHE A 76 -1.01 -9.14 1.89
C PHE A 76 -1.35 -8.12 2.96
N ARG A 77 -1.66 -8.63 4.15
CA ARG A 77 -1.98 -7.83 5.34
C ARG A 77 -1.30 -8.41 6.58
N SER A 78 -0.50 -7.61 7.26
CA SER A 78 0.14 -7.99 8.52
C SER A 78 -0.79 -7.82 9.73
N HIS A 79 -0.62 -8.67 10.74
CA HIS A 79 -1.23 -8.53 12.06
C HIS A 79 -0.87 -7.19 12.75
N ILE A 80 0.20 -6.51 12.33
CA ILE A 80 0.59 -5.18 12.81
C ILE A 80 -0.54 -4.17 12.59
N LEU A 81 -1.34 -4.30 11.52
CA LEU A 81 -2.48 -3.42 11.31
C LEU A 81 -3.56 -3.55 12.40
N ASP A 82 -3.71 -4.73 13.02
CA ASP A 82 -4.63 -4.93 14.15
C ASP A 82 -4.05 -4.37 15.48
N LYS A 83 -2.73 -4.22 15.56
CA LYS A 83 -1.99 -3.75 16.74
C LYS A 83 -1.21 -2.47 16.46
N TRP A 84 -1.80 -1.56 15.70
CA TRP A 84 -1.17 -0.32 15.26
C TRP A 84 -0.73 0.57 16.44
N SER A 85 0.52 0.43 16.86
CA SER A 85 1.09 1.04 18.06
C SER A 85 2.60 1.14 17.93
N ASN A 86 3.21 2.11 18.62
CA ASN A 86 4.67 2.34 18.64
C ASN A 86 5.30 2.50 17.26
N ILE A 87 4.59 3.10 16.31
CA ILE A 87 5.10 3.37 14.95
C ILE A 87 5.73 4.76 14.94
N ASP A 88 7.00 4.84 14.55
CA ASP A 88 7.75 6.09 14.35
C ASP A 88 7.50 6.66 12.95
N LYS A 89 7.66 5.82 11.91
CA LYS A 89 7.49 6.22 10.52
C LYS A 89 6.66 5.22 9.75
N VAL A 90 5.92 5.74 8.78
CA VAL A 90 5.19 4.93 7.79
C VAL A 90 5.74 5.26 6.42
N LYS A 91 6.17 4.27 5.65
CA LYS A 91 6.55 4.43 4.25
C LYS A 91 5.42 3.93 3.37
N PHE A 92 4.89 4.79 2.53
CA PHE A 92 4.02 4.43 1.42
C PHE A 92 4.86 4.38 0.15
N ALA A 93 4.86 3.27 -0.57
CA ALA A 93 5.68 3.09 -1.76
C ALA A 93 4.91 2.44 -2.89
N ILE A 94 5.26 2.82 -4.11
CA ILE A 94 4.64 2.37 -5.35
C ILE A 94 5.70 1.62 -6.15
N TYR A 95 5.36 0.43 -6.64
CA TYR A 95 6.24 -0.39 -7.45
C TYR A 95 5.65 -0.66 -8.82
N ASN A 96 6.52 -0.58 -9.84
CA ASN A 96 6.20 -0.92 -11.21
C ASN A 96 7.37 -1.70 -11.80
N ALA A 97 7.08 -2.85 -12.42
CA ALA A 97 8.09 -3.77 -12.94
C ALA A 97 9.19 -4.11 -11.91
N GLY A 98 8.78 -4.37 -10.68
CA GLY A 98 9.67 -4.77 -9.58
C GLY A 98 10.50 -3.65 -8.94
N SER A 99 10.43 -2.43 -9.47
CA SER A 99 11.20 -1.27 -8.99
C SER A 99 10.32 -0.28 -8.23
N GLU A 100 10.82 0.26 -7.11
CA GLU A 100 10.17 1.39 -6.43
C GLU A 100 10.24 2.62 -7.33
N VAL A 101 9.09 3.15 -7.74
CA VAL A 101 9.01 4.30 -8.66
C VAL A 101 8.69 5.61 -7.95
N LYS A 102 7.90 5.56 -6.88
CA LYS A 102 7.55 6.71 -6.04
C LYS A 102 7.30 6.27 -4.60
N SER A 103 7.61 7.12 -3.63
CA SER A 103 7.35 6.87 -2.22
C SER A 103 7.19 8.15 -1.40
N ILE A 104 6.52 8.01 -0.26
CA ILE A 104 6.34 9.05 0.75
C ILE A 104 6.62 8.43 2.11
N ILE A 105 7.39 9.14 2.93
CA ILE A 105 7.60 8.81 4.34
C ILE A 105 6.76 9.76 5.17
N PHE A 106 5.97 9.20 6.09
CA PHE A 106 5.11 9.92 7.00
C PHE A 106 5.59 9.76 8.45
N ASN A 107 5.30 10.76 9.27
CA ASN A 107 5.35 10.69 10.71
C ASN A 107 4.21 9.79 11.21
N GLY A 108 4.60 8.58 11.65
CA GLY A 108 3.68 7.56 12.15
C GLY A 108 3.34 7.72 13.63
N THR A 109 4.00 8.62 14.35
CA THR A 109 3.76 8.79 15.79
C THR A 109 2.32 9.25 16.06
N ARG A 110 1.70 8.62 17.08
CA ARG A 110 0.32 8.91 17.51
C ARG A 110 -0.69 8.87 16.36
N THR A 111 -0.51 7.92 15.43
CA THR A 111 -1.46 7.63 14.35
C THR A 111 -2.30 6.42 14.66
N THR A 112 -3.39 6.28 13.94
CA THR A 112 -4.11 5.03 13.74
C THR A 112 -3.75 4.49 12.35
N ARG A 113 -4.08 3.22 12.06
CA ARG A 113 -3.93 2.63 10.71
C ARG A 113 -4.68 3.37 9.60
N ILE A 114 -5.47 4.40 9.91
CA ILE A 114 -6.27 5.17 8.94
C ILE A 114 -5.74 6.60 8.79
N ASN A 115 -5.36 7.28 9.88
CA ASN A 115 -5.08 8.73 9.86
C ASN A 115 -3.61 9.12 9.61
N TRP A 116 -2.73 8.14 9.38
CA TRP A 116 -1.32 8.42 9.06
C TRP A 116 -1.14 9.00 7.65
N PHE A 117 -2.02 8.64 6.72
CA PHE A 117 -1.96 9.06 5.31
C PHE A 117 -2.62 10.42 5.13
N GLN A 118 -1.89 11.49 5.48
CA GLN A 118 -2.34 12.87 5.35
C GLN A 118 -1.16 13.82 5.15
N LYS A 119 -1.38 14.94 4.45
CA LYS A 119 -0.32 15.90 4.06
C LYS A 119 0.51 16.39 5.25
N SER A 120 -0.15 16.73 6.36
CA SER A 120 0.50 17.27 7.57
C SER A 120 1.47 16.30 8.25
N ARG A 121 1.49 15.02 7.84
CA ARG A 121 2.39 14.01 8.36
C ARG A 121 3.54 13.68 7.40
N VAL A 122 3.59 14.25 6.21
CA VAL A 122 4.69 14.00 5.27
C VAL A 122 6.01 14.48 5.89
N LEU A 123 6.98 13.58 5.98
CA LEU A 123 8.37 13.88 6.37
C LEU A 123 9.26 14.06 5.14
N SER A 124 9.02 13.25 4.09
CA SER A 124 9.72 13.35 2.82
C SER A 124 8.91 12.66 1.72
N SER A 125 9.08 13.11 0.48
CA SER A 125 8.41 12.56 -0.71
C SER A 125 9.37 12.47 -1.89
N SER A 126 9.23 11.44 -2.72
CA SER A 126 9.91 11.34 -4.01
C SER A 126 9.23 12.18 -5.11
N TRP A 127 8.12 12.86 -4.81
CA TRP A 127 7.55 13.92 -5.65
C TRP A 127 8.00 15.25 -5.07
N SER A 128 9.00 15.87 -5.69
CA SER A 128 9.61 17.08 -5.14
C SER A 128 8.65 18.26 -5.01
N SER A 129 7.56 18.28 -5.79
CA SER A 129 6.56 19.35 -5.71
C SER A 129 5.52 19.15 -4.60
N LEU A 130 5.42 17.95 -4.00
CA LEU A 130 4.34 17.62 -3.08
C LEU A 130 4.30 18.52 -1.84
N ASP A 131 5.45 18.85 -1.28
CA ASP A 131 5.55 19.62 -0.04
C ASP A 131 4.95 21.02 -0.21
N ASN A 132 5.29 21.68 -1.32
CA ASN A 132 4.86 23.04 -1.64
C ASN A 132 3.52 23.12 -2.38
N ASP A 133 2.89 21.98 -2.69
CA ASP A 133 1.65 21.97 -3.47
C ASP A 133 0.43 22.32 -2.61
N THR A 134 0.04 23.59 -2.62
CA THR A 134 -1.12 24.13 -1.88
C THR A 134 -2.46 23.81 -2.54
N GLY A 135 -2.47 23.26 -3.76
CA GLY A 135 -3.71 22.97 -4.50
C GLY A 135 -4.34 21.63 -4.17
N ILE A 136 -3.68 20.78 -3.37
CA ILE A 136 -4.20 19.46 -2.96
C ILE A 136 -5.43 19.67 -2.08
N VAL A 137 -6.57 19.15 -2.52
CA VAL A 137 -7.85 19.27 -1.81
C VAL A 137 -8.15 17.99 -1.03
N ASP A 138 -7.66 16.84 -1.51
CA ASP A 138 -7.77 15.58 -0.79
C ASP A 138 -6.42 14.89 -0.65
N PHE A 139 -6.08 14.56 0.60
CA PHE A 139 -4.94 13.74 0.95
C PHE A 139 -5.38 12.84 2.10
N ALA A 140 -6.10 11.77 1.76
CA ALA A 140 -6.68 10.88 2.76
C ALA A 140 -6.83 9.43 2.27
N PHE A 141 -6.81 8.51 3.23
CA PHE A 141 -7.16 7.11 3.03
C PHE A 141 -8.61 6.97 2.52
N ASN A 142 -9.53 7.61 3.23
CA ASN A 142 -10.98 7.61 2.98
C ASN A 142 -11.38 8.87 2.21
N SER A 143 -10.93 8.97 0.96
CA SER A 143 -11.33 10.03 0.02
C SER A 143 -12.80 9.83 -0.43
N ARG A 144 -13.10 9.81 -1.74
CA ARG A 144 -14.46 9.65 -2.25
C ARG A 144 -15.02 8.23 -1.99
N GLN A 145 -16.10 8.17 -1.22
CA GLN A 145 -16.75 6.93 -0.77
C GLN A 145 -18.13 6.69 -1.42
N GLY A 146 -18.68 7.68 -2.13
CA GLY A 146 -20.04 7.64 -2.65
C GLY A 146 -20.11 7.07 -4.07
N PRO A 147 -21.16 6.31 -4.43
CA PRO A 147 -21.40 5.97 -5.83
C PRO A 147 -21.47 7.25 -6.67
N PRO A 148 -20.86 7.28 -7.87
CA PRO A 148 -20.20 6.18 -8.56
C PRO A 148 -18.68 6.04 -8.32
N GLN A 149 -18.07 6.75 -7.36
CA GLN A 149 -16.62 6.75 -7.15
C GLN A 149 -16.20 6.14 -5.80
N LYS A 150 -15.49 5.01 -5.84
CA LYS A 150 -14.75 4.49 -4.68
C LYS A 150 -13.25 4.72 -4.87
N ARG A 151 -12.82 5.94 -4.57
CA ARG A 151 -11.42 6.36 -4.64
C ARG A 151 -10.80 6.33 -3.24
N ARG A 152 -9.59 5.79 -3.16
CA ARG A 152 -8.92 5.41 -1.91
C ARG A 152 -7.46 5.78 -1.97
N PHE A 153 -6.86 6.07 -0.81
CA PHE A 153 -5.49 6.59 -0.75
C PHE A 153 -5.26 7.66 -1.82
N ALA A 154 -6.03 8.74 -1.77
CA ALA A 154 -5.99 9.76 -2.81
C ALA A 154 -5.09 10.91 -2.37
N ILE A 155 -4.28 11.41 -3.30
CA ILE A 155 -3.53 12.66 -3.19
C ILE A 155 -3.90 13.49 -4.41
N ASN A 156 -5.05 14.15 -4.36
CA ASN A 156 -5.69 14.72 -5.54
C ASN A 156 -6.21 16.16 -5.32
N THR A 157 -6.64 16.75 -6.42
CA THR A 157 -7.44 17.97 -6.46
C THR A 157 -8.81 17.66 -7.03
N TYR A 158 -9.81 18.42 -6.62
CA TYR A 158 -11.16 18.32 -7.16
C TYR A 158 -11.43 19.39 -8.20
N GLY A 159 -11.56 18.96 -9.46
CA GLY A 159 -11.97 19.79 -10.58
C GLY A 159 -13.06 19.13 -11.45
N GLY A 160 -13.65 18.03 -10.97
CA GLY A 160 -14.52 17.16 -11.75
C GLY A 160 -13.71 16.29 -12.73
N CYS A 161 -14.36 15.39 -13.47
CA CYS A 161 -13.64 14.46 -14.34
C CYS A 161 -12.69 15.17 -15.32
N GLN A 162 -13.02 16.39 -15.75
CA GLN A 162 -12.13 17.14 -16.63
C GLN A 162 -10.97 17.79 -15.89
N GLY A 163 -11.13 18.21 -14.64
CA GLY A 163 -10.15 19.01 -13.89
C GLY A 163 -9.42 18.28 -12.77
N ASP A 164 -9.80 17.04 -12.45
CA ASP A 164 -9.14 16.26 -11.42
C ASP A 164 -7.66 16.03 -11.78
N THR A 165 -6.80 16.36 -10.82
CA THR A 165 -5.36 16.13 -10.92
C THR A 165 -4.88 15.32 -9.72
N THR A 166 -3.85 14.50 -9.88
CA THR A 166 -3.42 13.58 -8.82
C THR A 166 -1.93 13.29 -8.83
N TYR A 167 -1.36 13.05 -7.65
CA TYR A 167 -0.08 12.37 -7.48
C TYR A 167 -0.28 10.85 -7.45
N PHE A 168 -1.30 10.40 -6.72
CA PHE A 168 -1.63 8.99 -6.55
C PHE A 168 -3.12 8.81 -6.22
N GLU A 169 -3.74 7.78 -6.77
CA GLU A 169 -5.12 7.41 -6.47
C GLU A 169 -5.38 5.93 -6.75
N ILE A 170 -6.10 5.27 -5.84
CA ILE A 170 -6.59 3.90 -6.05
C ILE A 170 -8.03 3.94 -6.54
N PHE A 171 -8.27 3.28 -7.66
CA PHE A 171 -9.60 2.94 -8.14
C PHE A 171 -9.92 1.52 -7.68
N ASP A 172 -10.81 1.40 -6.70
CA ASP A 172 -10.99 0.17 -5.91
C ASP A 172 -12.26 -0.61 -6.31
N THR A 173 -12.87 -0.28 -7.45
CA THR A 173 -14.06 -0.90 -8.01
C THR A 173 -13.96 -1.00 -9.53
N ALA A 174 -14.78 -1.89 -10.12
CA ALA A 174 -14.84 -2.06 -11.58
C ALA A 174 -15.49 -0.88 -12.35
N TYR A 175 -15.87 0.19 -11.65
CA TYR A 175 -16.52 1.35 -12.23
C TYR A 175 -16.12 2.64 -11.50
N ASP A 176 -15.98 3.72 -12.26
CA ASP A 176 -15.86 5.12 -11.81
C ASP A 176 -16.55 5.99 -12.85
N GLY A 177 -17.36 6.96 -12.42
CA GLY A 177 -18.10 7.84 -13.32
C GLY A 177 -17.22 8.68 -14.28
N CYS A 178 -15.92 8.78 -14.02
CA CYS A 178 -14.98 9.52 -14.85
C CYS A 178 -14.16 8.64 -15.82
N MET A 179 -14.39 7.32 -15.88
CA MET A 179 -13.55 6.39 -16.64
C MET A 179 -13.34 6.78 -18.12
N THR A 180 -14.41 7.21 -18.80
CA THR A 180 -14.35 7.63 -20.21
C THR A 180 -13.49 8.89 -20.37
N THR A 181 -13.63 9.85 -19.47
CA THR A 181 -12.82 11.07 -19.46
C THR A 181 -11.35 10.78 -19.15
N TYR A 182 -11.09 9.88 -18.22
CA TYR A 182 -9.74 9.47 -17.82
C TYR A 182 -9.06 8.53 -18.81
N LYS A 183 -9.82 8.02 -19.79
CA LYS A 183 -9.37 6.96 -20.72
C LYS A 183 -8.78 5.77 -19.95
N LEU A 184 -9.43 5.44 -18.83
CA LEU A 184 -9.00 4.41 -17.88
C LEU A 184 -9.98 3.23 -17.95
N SER A 185 -9.51 2.06 -18.36
CA SER A 185 -10.32 0.83 -18.23
C SER A 185 -10.22 0.32 -16.79
N LEU A 186 -11.37 -0.03 -16.19
CA LEU A 186 -11.49 -0.61 -14.85
C LEU A 186 -12.11 -2.01 -14.90
N GLU A 187 -11.98 -2.74 -16.01
CA GLU A 187 -12.47 -4.13 -16.14
C GLU A 187 -11.97 -5.05 -15.02
N THR A 188 -10.77 -4.75 -14.52
CA THR A 188 -10.17 -5.33 -13.33
C THR A 188 -9.81 -4.24 -12.33
N TYR A 189 -9.93 -4.57 -11.04
CA TYR A 189 -9.60 -3.68 -9.92
C TYR A 189 -8.76 -4.45 -8.88
N PRO A 190 -8.01 -3.78 -8.01
CA PRO A 190 -7.82 -2.34 -7.93
C PRO A 190 -6.87 -1.84 -9.04
N ARG A 191 -6.89 -0.54 -9.31
CA ARG A 191 -5.91 0.15 -10.17
C ARG A 191 -5.21 1.25 -9.41
N PHE A 192 -3.88 1.28 -9.51
CA PHE A 192 -3.03 2.22 -8.79
C PHE A 192 -2.50 3.27 -9.77
N LEU A 193 -3.23 4.37 -9.91
CA LEU A 193 -2.83 5.46 -10.80
C LEU A 193 -1.85 6.38 -10.08
N TYR A 194 -0.77 6.76 -10.74
CA TYR A 194 0.22 7.68 -10.19
C TYR A 194 0.79 8.64 -11.24
N SER A 195 1.29 9.79 -10.75
CA SER A 195 2.09 10.71 -11.56
C SER A 195 3.53 10.22 -11.68
N PRO A 196 4.04 9.98 -12.91
CA PRO A 196 5.44 9.67 -13.12
C PRO A 196 6.36 10.90 -13.04
N PHE A 197 5.81 12.11 -12.98
CA PHE A 197 6.57 13.36 -12.90
C PHE A 197 6.81 13.77 -11.44
N GLU A 198 7.42 14.93 -11.22
CA GLU A 198 7.63 15.50 -9.89
C GLU A 198 6.40 16.22 -9.32
N ALA A 199 5.42 16.54 -10.16
CA ALA A 199 4.16 17.20 -9.81
C ALA A 199 2.96 16.30 -10.14
N ARG A 200 1.77 16.68 -9.67
CA ARG A 200 0.51 16.03 -10.04
C ARG A 200 0.22 16.12 -11.53
N VAL A 201 -0.53 15.16 -12.05
CA VAL A 201 -0.97 15.10 -13.45
C VAL A 201 -2.46 15.29 -13.57
N ARG A 202 -2.90 15.89 -14.68
CA ARG A 202 -4.32 15.98 -15.04
C ARG A 202 -4.78 14.65 -15.62
N ILE A 203 -5.66 13.94 -14.91
CA ILE A 203 -6.02 12.56 -15.25
C ILE A 203 -6.72 12.49 -16.62
N SER A 204 -7.52 13.51 -16.96
CA SER A 204 -8.23 13.58 -18.25
C SER A 204 -7.33 13.76 -19.48
N ALA A 205 -6.05 14.12 -19.30
CA ALA A 205 -5.09 14.10 -20.41
C ALA A 205 -4.77 12.67 -20.87
N GLY A 206 -5.12 11.66 -20.07
CA GLY A 206 -5.09 10.25 -20.44
C GLY A 206 -3.77 9.53 -20.09
N PRO A 207 -3.60 8.29 -20.56
CA PRO A 207 -2.51 7.40 -20.15
C PRO A 207 -1.12 7.83 -20.65
N THR A 208 -1.01 8.93 -21.41
CA THR A 208 0.27 9.53 -21.77
C THR A 208 0.89 10.35 -20.63
N VAL A 209 0.09 10.79 -19.65
CA VAL A 209 0.57 11.61 -18.53
C VAL A 209 0.57 10.88 -17.19
N TYR A 210 -0.34 9.94 -16.96
CA TYR A 210 -0.31 9.10 -15.75
C TYR A 210 0.24 7.71 -16.07
N LYS A 211 0.69 7.00 -15.03
CA LYS A 211 1.04 5.58 -15.13
C LYS A 211 0.20 4.76 -14.16
N LEU A 212 0.15 3.46 -14.40
CA LEU A 212 -0.45 2.48 -13.52
C LEU A 212 0.65 1.64 -12.90
N ALA A 213 0.63 1.51 -11.58
CA ALA A 213 1.58 0.71 -10.83
C ALA A 213 1.06 -0.70 -10.60
N ASP A 214 1.98 -1.66 -10.46
CA ASP A 214 1.65 -3.05 -10.20
C ASP A 214 1.27 -3.30 -8.74
N ILE A 215 1.99 -2.62 -7.84
CA ILE A 215 1.88 -2.77 -6.39
C ILE A 215 1.91 -1.37 -5.76
N PHE A 216 1.15 -1.20 -4.69
CA PHE A 216 1.54 -0.26 -3.64
C PHE A 216 1.78 -1.05 -2.35
N ALA A 217 2.72 -0.59 -1.55
CA ALA A 217 3.09 -1.21 -0.30
C ALA A 217 3.16 -0.17 0.82
N VAL A 218 2.80 -0.61 2.02
CA VAL A 218 2.96 0.18 3.24
C VAL A 218 3.90 -0.54 4.16
N PHE A 219 4.89 0.19 4.65
CA PHE A 219 5.86 -0.28 5.61
C PHE A 219 5.85 0.60 6.85
N VAL A 220 6.31 0.06 7.97
CA VAL A 220 6.47 0.80 9.22
C VAL A 220 7.87 0.64 9.78
N GLN A 221 8.29 1.67 10.51
CA GLN A 221 9.39 1.61 11.47
C GLN A 221 8.81 1.85 12.86
N PHE A 222 9.30 1.09 13.83
CA PHE A 222 8.86 1.22 15.22
C PHE A 222 9.73 2.23 15.96
N THR A 223 9.14 2.90 16.95
CA THR A 223 9.88 3.70 17.91
C THR A 223 10.89 2.79 18.62
N ALA A 224 12.12 3.27 18.80
CA ALA A 224 13.10 2.54 19.60
C ALA A 224 12.54 2.35 21.03
N PRO A 225 12.75 1.17 21.65
CA PRO A 225 12.36 0.93 23.03
C PRO A 225 13.04 1.89 24.01
#